data_AF-A0A534HVD8-F1
#
_entry.id   AF-A0A534HVD8-F1
#
_cell.length_a   1.000
_cell.length_b   1.000
_cell.length_c   1.000
_cell.angle_alpha   90.00
_cell.angle_beta   90.00
_cell.angle_gamma   90.00
#
_symmetry.space_group_name_H-M   'P 1'
#
loop_
_entity.id
_entity.type
_entity.pdbx_description
1 polymer ?
#
loop_
_entity_poly.entity_id
_entity_poly.type
_entity_poly.pdbx_seq_one_letter_code
_entity_poly.pdbx_strand_id
1 'polypeptide(L)'
;MPLSHSVLALFGYYVAEGNAQKRFIIISNRHRVIRRNIEAALNELGLPFLVRPSSDYQVSSVALRSLLAKLCGCKAACKRLPEFWPDLSDLSLGVLLRAYFDGDGTVGSCGEVIATTASEDLASDLAYALKRLGIHARLRKRWRRATNTAHAGGLYFDVVISGQTDLRRYVEHVGFDHPEKRARLEGLMHRRANTNVDVVALDPATLRALRVDVGLSRRALARLSG
;
A
#
# COMPACT_ATOMS: atom_id res chain seq x y z
N MET A 1 -1.37 13.95 21.78
CA MET A 1 -2.21 12.73 21.68
C MET A 1 -1.72 11.93 20.50
N PRO A 2 -1.54 10.60 20.62
CA PRO A 2 -1.39 9.76 19.44
C PRO A 2 -2.63 9.93 18.55
N LEU A 3 -2.44 9.99 17.23
CA LEU A 3 -3.54 10.10 16.27
C LEU A 3 -4.43 8.84 16.36
N SER A 4 -5.74 9.02 16.30
CA SER A 4 -6.66 7.88 16.26
C SER A 4 -6.54 7.11 14.95
N HIS A 5 -6.99 5.85 14.95
CA HIS A 5 -7.01 5.03 13.75
C HIS A 5 -7.89 5.63 12.63
N SER A 6 -9.03 6.25 12.96
CA SER A 6 -9.88 6.90 11.96
C SER A 6 -9.15 8.07 11.30
N VAL A 7 -8.46 8.90 12.09
CA VAL A 7 -7.69 10.03 11.57
C VAL A 7 -6.51 9.54 10.73
N LEU A 8 -5.79 8.50 11.15
CA LEU A 8 -4.74 7.88 10.34
C LEU A 8 -5.27 7.30 9.02
N ALA A 9 -6.44 6.65 9.03
CA ALA A 9 -7.09 6.18 7.82
C ALA A 9 -7.43 7.34 6.87
N LEU A 10 -7.87 8.50 7.40
CA LEU A 10 -8.10 9.69 6.59
C LEU A 10 -6.84 10.17 5.86
N PHE A 11 -5.66 10.11 6.50
CA PHE A 11 -4.39 10.37 5.81
C PHE A 11 -4.18 9.39 4.66
N GLY A 12 -4.41 8.09 4.86
CA GLY A 12 -4.26 7.07 3.81
C GLY A 12 -5.21 7.30 2.62
N TYR A 13 -6.49 7.56 2.89
CA TYR A 13 -7.47 7.89 1.85
C TYR A 13 -7.13 9.20 1.13
N TYR A 14 -6.62 10.21 1.84
CA TYR A 14 -6.15 11.43 1.21
C TYR A 14 -4.93 11.18 0.32
N VAL A 15 -3.99 10.33 0.73
CA VAL A 15 -2.80 10.01 -0.07
C VAL A 15 -3.19 9.30 -1.37
N ALA A 16 -4.14 8.35 -1.31
CA ALA A 16 -4.63 7.64 -2.49
C ALA A 16 -5.53 8.50 -3.40
N GLU A 17 -6.66 8.96 -2.86
CA GLU A 17 -7.77 9.51 -3.65
C GLU A 17 -7.98 11.02 -3.42
N GLY A 18 -7.13 11.64 -2.60
CA GLY A 18 -7.30 13.03 -2.17
C GLY A 18 -6.68 14.05 -3.13
N ASN A 19 -7.41 15.13 -3.38
CA ASN A 19 -6.94 16.26 -4.20
C ASN A 19 -7.09 17.58 -3.43
N ALA A 20 -5.98 18.29 -3.23
CA ALA A 20 -6.00 19.59 -2.55
C ALA A 20 -6.34 20.72 -3.53
N GLN A 21 -7.52 21.31 -3.34
CA GLN A 21 -7.96 22.51 -4.05
C GLN A 21 -7.45 23.77 -3.34
N LYS A 22 -7.81 24.96 -3.86
CA LYS A 22 -7.37 26.24 -3.28
C LYS A 22 -7.82 26.43 -1.83
N ARG A 23 -9.05 26.02 -1.49
CA ARG A 23 -9.67 26.27 -0.17
C ARG A 23 -10.25 25.04 0.53
N PHE A 24 -10.19 23.89 -0.12
CA PHE A 24 -10.81 22.66 0.35
C PHE A 24 -10.03 21.45 -0.16
N ILE A 25 -10.33 20.28 0.37
CA ILE A 25 -9.90 19.01 -0.22
C ILE A 25 -11.09 18.30 -0.85
N ILE A 26 -10.80 17.50 -1.86
CA ILE A 26 -11.72 16.51 -2.42
C ILE A 26 -11.18 15.13 -2.08
N ILE A 27 -12.03 14.20 -1.64
CA ILE A 27 -11.70 12.78 -1.53
C ILE A 27 -12.75 12.00 -2.30
N SER A 28 -12.30 11.19 -3.26
CA SER A 28 -13.17 10.43 -4.16
C SER A 28 -13.17 8.95 -3.78
N ASN A 29 -14.33 8.40 -3.43
CA ASN A 29 -14.49 6.95 -3.36
C ASN A 29 -15.97 6.56 -3.51
N ARG A 30 -16.25 5.52 -4.29
CA ARG A 30 -17.62 5.05 -4.54
C ARG A 30 -18.02 3.89 -3.63
N HIS A 31 -17.07 3.22 -3.00
CA HIS A 31 -17.36 2.03 -2.24
C HIS A 31 -17.90 2.38 -0.84
N ARG A 32 -19.09 1.87 -0.51
CA ARG A 32 -19.84 2.21 0.72
C ARG A 32 -19.04 2.06 2.02
N VAL A 33 -18.20 1.03 2.12
CA VAL A 33 -17.38 0.78 3.34
C VAL A 33 -16.33 1.87 3.52
N ILE A 34 -15.65 2.24 2.44
CA ILE A 34 -14.60 3.24 2.47
C ILE A 34 -15.19 4.63 2.73
N ARG A 35 -16.34 4.91 2.10
CA ARG A 35 -17.16 6.09 2.38
C ARG A 35 -17.49 6.23 3.86
N ARG A 36 -18.01 5.16 4.49
CA ARG A 36 -18.31 5.14 5.93
C ARG A 36 -17.08 5.44 6.79
N ASN A 37 -15.91 4.90 6.44
CA ASN A 37 -14.67 5.15 7.17
C ASN A 37 -14.20 6.60 7.04
N ILE A 38 -14.30 7.19 5.84
CA ILE A 38 -14.02 8.61 5.61
C ILE A 38 -14.97 9.48 6.44
N GLU A 39 -16.26 9.21 6.39
CA GLU A 39 -17.28 9.96 7.15
C GLU A 39 -17.04 9.86 8.66
N ALA A 40 -16.71 8.67 9.17
CA ALA A 40 -16.38 8.48 10.59
C ALA A 40 -15.19 9.34 11.03
N ALA A 41 -14.12 9.38 10.23
CA ALA A 41 -12.94 10.19 10.53
C ALA A 41 -13.24 11.69 10.47
N LEU A 42 -14.04 12.15 9.51
CA LEU A 42 -14.44 13.56 9.41
C LEU A 42 -15.34 13.97 10.57
N ASN A 43 -16.29 13.11 10.97
CA ASN A 43 -17.16 13.34 12.11
C ASN A 43 -16.38 13.38 13.43
N GLU A 44 -15.40 12.49 13.60
CA GLU A 44 -14.51 12.49 14.78
C GLU A 44 -13.72 13.81 14.90
N LEU A 45 -13.29 14.38 13.77
CA LEU A 45 -12.62 15.68 13.72
C LEU A 45 -13.58 16.87 13.81
N GLY A 46 -14.90 16.64 13.86
CA GLY A 46 -15.91 17.70 13.83
C GLY A 46 -15.91 18.50 12.52
N LEU A 47 -15.47 17.90 11.41
CA LEU A 47 -15.32 18.57 10.13
C LEU A 47 -16.53 18.32 9.23
N PRO A 48 -17.32 19.35 8.89
CA PRO A 48 -18.43 19.20 7.96
C PRO A 48 -17.92 18.93 6.54
N PHE A 49 -18.69 18.14 5.80
CA PHE A 49 -18.39 17.81 4.41
C PHE A 49 -19.65 17.85 3.54
N LEU A 50 -19.45 18.13 2.25
CA LEU A 50 -20.48 18.10 1.22
C LEU A 50 -20.24 16.91 0.30
N VAL A 51 -21.29 16.14 -0.01
CA VAL A 51 -21.24 15.14 -1.08
C VAL A 51 -21.62 15.82 -2.41
N ARG A 52 -20.68 15.85 -3.36
CA ARG A 52 -20.90 16.44 -4.69
C ARG A 52 -21.72 15.51 -5.59
N PRO A 53 -22.31 15.99 -6.70
CA PRO A 53 -23.00 15.13 -7.67
C PRO A 53 -22.12 14.01 -8.26
N SER A 54 -20.80 14.24 -8.33
CA SER A 54 -19.80 13.22 -8.70
C SER A 54 -19.61 12.12 -7.64
N SER A 55 -20.33 12.20 -6.53
CA SER A 55 -20.17 11.42 -5.29
C SER A 55 -18.91 11.74 -4.49
N ASP A 56 -18.09 12.72 -4.89
CA ASP A 56 -16.89 13.08 -4.12
C ASP A 56 -17.25 13.81 -2.82
N TYR A 57 -16.45 13.59 -1.78
CA TYR A 57 -16.51 14.40 -0.57
C TYR A 57 -15.71 15.68 -0.76
N GLN A 58 -16.34 16.82 -0.52
CA GLN A 58 -15.69 18.11 -0.40
C GLN A 58 -15.64 18.54 1.06
N VAL A 59 -14.43 18.73 1.59
CA VAL A 59 -14.22 19.19 2.97
C VAL A 59 -13.66 20.61 2.93
N SER A 60 -14.52 21.58 3.22
CA SER A 60 -14.22 23.01 3.14
C SER A 60 -13.49 23.51 4.39
N SER A 61 -12.29 22.96 4.65
CA SER A 61 -11.42 23.37 5.75
C SER A 61 -10.04 23.75 5.23
N VAL A 62 -9.70 25.03 5.32
CA VAL A 62 -8.38 25.55 4.92
C VAL A 62 -7.28 24.96 5.80
N ALA A 63 -7.56 24.77 7.10
CA ALA A 63 -6.63 24.17 8.05
C ALA A 63 -6.30 22.71 7.68
N LEU A 64 -7.33 21.86 7.52
CA LEU A 64 -7.14 20.47 7.13
C LEU A 64 -6.43 20.38 5.76
N ARG A 65 -6.88 21.18 4.79
CA ARG A 65 -6.26 21.23 3.46
C ARG A 65 -4.78 21.56 3.55
N SER A 66 -4.42 22.56 4.34
CA SER A 66 -3.03 23.03 4.43
C SER A 66 -2.15 22.00 5.12
N LEU A 67 -2.67 21.38 6.18
CA LEU A 67 -2.00 20.27 6.88
C LEU A 67 -1.74 19.09 5.94
N LEU A 68 -2.77 18.57 5.28
CA LEU A 68 -2.66 17.40 4.39
C LEU A 68 -1.78 17.71 3.17
N ALA A 69 -1.91 18.90 2.57
CA ALA A 69 -1.07 19.29 1.44
C ALA A 69 0.40 19.43 1.85
N LYS A 70 0.67 19.96 3.05
CA LYS A 70 2.04 20.13 3.56
C LYS A 70 2.69 18.80 3.92
N LEU A 71 1.94 17.89 4.55
CA LEU A 71 2.48 16.61 5.00
C LEU A 71 2.56 15.58 3.87
N CYS A 72 1.50 15.48 3.05
CA CYS A 72 1.31 14.38 2.12
C CYS A 72 1.28 14.80 0.64
N GLY A 73 1.49 16.08 0.32
CA GLY A 73 1.46 16.59 -1.06
C GLY A 73 0.06 16.93 -1.57
N CYS A 74 -0.01 17.72 -2.64
CA CYS A 74 -1.26 18.31 -3.16
C CYS A 74 -1.82 17.61 -4.41
N LYS A 75 -0.97 17.01 -5.24
CA LYS A 75 -1.31 16.34 -6.50
C LYS A 75 -0.70 14.94 -6.50
N ALA A 76 -1.26 14.03 -7.30
CA ALA A 76 -0.80 12.64 -7.40
C ALA A 76 0.73 12.49 -7.56
N ALA A 77 1.34 13.29 -8.44
CA ALA A 77 2.79 13.22 -8.72
C ALA A 77 3.70 13.73 -7.58
N CYS A 78 3.15 14.44 -6.59
CA CYS A 78 3.89 14.90 -5.42
C CYS A 78 3.34 14.35 -4.10
N LYS A 79 2.48 13.33 -4.16
CA LYS A 79 2.01 12.64 -2.97
C LYS A 79 3.18 11.94 -2.27
N ARG A 80 3.09 11.79 -0.96
CA ARG A 80 4.02 11.06 -0.11
C ARG A 80 3.33 10.63 1.19
N LEU A 81 3.91 9.68 1.92
CA LEU A 81 3.45 9.41 3.28
C LEU A 81 3.79 10.60 4.20
N PRO A 82 3.00 10.86 5.26
CA PRO A 82 3.31 11.94 6.19
C PRO A 82 4.62 11.66 6.92
N GLU A 83 5.43 12.69 7.19
CA GLU A 83 6.79 12.54 7.76
C GLU A 83 6.88 11.76 9.08
N PHE A 84 5.79 11.73 9.85
CA PHE A 84 5.70 10.99 11.11
C PHE A 84 5.42 9.48 10.93
N TRP A 85 5.22 8.99 9.70
CA TRP A 85 4.92 7.57 9.46
C TRP A 85 5.96 6.60 10.05
N PRO A 86 7.28 6.90 10.08
CA PRO A 86 8.28 5.99 10.66
C PRO A 86 8.09 5.79 12.17
N ASP A 87 7.51 6.76 12.87
CA ASP A 87 7.33 6.74 14.32
C ASP A 87 6.02 6.05 14.76
N LEU A 88 5.15 5.69 13.80
CA LEU A 88 3.90 5.01 14.10
C LEU A 88 4.15 3.61 14.69
N SER A 89 3.25 3.10 15.52
CA SER A 89 3.25 1.67 15.84
C SER A 89 2.95 0.84 14.58
N ASP A 90 3.32 -0.45 14.56
CA ASP A 90 3.03 -1.32 13.42
C ASP A 90 1.52 -1.39 13.12
N LEU A 91 0.69 -1.39 14.16
CA LEU A 91 -0.77 -1.34 14.03
C LEU A 91 -1.24 -0.04 13.36
N SER A 92 -0.74 1.11 13.83
CA SER A 92 -1.08 2.42 13.29
C SER A 92 -0.60 2.60 11.85
N LEU A 93 0.60 2.09 11.53
CA LEU A 93 1.13 2.06 10.18
C LEU A 93 0.28 1.16 9.27
N GLY A 94 -0.14 -0.01 9.77
CA GLY A 94 -1.05 -0.92 9.09
C GLY A 94 -2.38 -0.24 8.72
N VAL A 95 -2.95 0.57 9.62
CA VAL A 95 -4.17 1.35 9.36
C VAL A 95 -3.97 2.38 8.25
N LEU A 96 -2.87 3.15 8.30
CA LEU A 96 -2.53 4.13 7.27
C LEU A 96 -2.40 3.48 5.90
N LEU A 97 -1.64 2.38 5.83
CA LEU A 97 -1.41 1.64 4.59
C LEU A 97 -2.69 0.98 4.09
N ARG A 98 -3.52 0.38 4.97
CA ARG A 98 -4.79 -0.24 4.56
C ARG A 98 -5.67 0.77 3.85
N ALA A 99 -5.82 1.97 4.41
CA ALA A 99 -6.61 3.02 3.80
C ALA A 99 -6.06 3.47 2.43
N TYR A 100 -4.73 3.55 2.29
CA TYR A 100 -4.11 3.84 0.99
C TYR A 100 -4.40 2.74 -0.05
N PHE A 101 -4.18 1.47 0.31
CA PHE A 101 -4.42 0.34 -0.58
C PHE A 101 -5.92 0.12 -0.88
N ASP A 102 -6.82 0.47 0.04
CA ASP A 102 -8.25 0.48 -0.23
C ASP A 102 -8.68 1.50 -1.29
N GLY A 103 -7.94 2.60 -1.44
CA GLY A 103 -8.05 3.51 -2.59
C GLY A 103 -7.36 2.94 -3.83
N ASP A 104 -6.03 3.02 -3.85
CA ASP A 104 -5.20 2.81 -5.05
C ASP A 104 -4.71 1.36 -5.27
N GLY A 105 -4.88 0.50 -4.27
CA GLY A 105 -4.45 -0.89 -4.32
C GLY A 105 -5.44 -1.79 -5.05
N THR A 106 -4.94 -2.83 -5.72
CA THR A 106 -5.75 -3.87 -6.36
C THR A 106 -5.10 -5.23 -6.19
N VAL A 107 -5.92 -6.27 -6.29
CA VAL A 107 -5.44 -7.65 -6.36
C VAL A 107 -5.38 -8.05 -7.83
N GLY A 108 -4.16 -8.23 -8.33
CA GLY A 108 -3.88 -8.64 -9.70
C GLY A 108 -4.27 -10.08 -9.98
N SER A 109 -4.56 -10.38 -11.25
CA SER A 109 -4.96 -11.73 -11.71
C SER A 109 -3.89 -12.80 -11.46
N CYS A 110 -2.62 -12.40 -11.48
CA CYS A 110 -1.46 -13.27 -11.24
C CYS A 110 -1.21 -13.58 -9.75
N GLY A 111 -2.07 -13.09 -8.85
CA GLY A 111 -1.94 -13.37 -7.42
C GLY A 111 -0.97 -12.43 -6.68
N GLU A 112 -0.96 -11.16 -7.06
CA GLU A 112 -0.14 -10.12 -6.43
C GLU A 112 -1.02 -8.95 -5.98
N VAL A 113 -0.64 -8.25 -4.91
CA VAL A 113 -1.23 -6.97 -4.53
C VAL A 113 -0.40 -5.86 -5.17
N ILE A 114 -1.06 -4.95 -5.89
CA ILE A 114 -0.40 -3.87 -6.63
C ILE A 114 -1.06 -2.55 -6.25
N ALA A 115 -0.26 -1.55 -5.87
CA ALA A 115 -0.68 -0.15 -5.89
C ALA A 115 0.12 0.60 -6.96
N THR A 116 -0.55 1.46 -7.73
CA THR A 116 0.10 2.27 -8.77
C THR A 116 0.04 3.74 -8.38
N THR A 117 1.18 4.44 -8.40
CA THR A 117 1.26 5.87 -8.11
C THR A 117 2.03 6.63 -9.20
N ALA A 118 1.73 7.92 -9.36
CA ALA A 118 2.48 8.84 -10.22
C ALA A 118 3.67 9.50 -9.48
N SER A 119 3.79 9.30 -8.16
CA SER A 119 4.87 9.84 -7.32
C SER A 119 5.92 8.77 -7.04
N GLU A 120 7.16 9.01 -7.47
CA GLU A 120 8.30 8.14 -7.15
C GLU A 120 8.58 8.12 -5.64
N ASP A 121 8.46 9.28 -4.98
CA ASP A 121 8.63 9.43 -3.53
C ASP A 121 7.61 8.58 -2.78
N LEU A 122 6.34 8.62 -3.17
CA LEU A 122 5.31 7.78 -2.54
C LEU A 122 5.58 6.29 -2.76
N ALA A 123 6.01 5.89 -3.96
CA ALA A 123 6.34 4.49 -4.23
C ALA A 123 7.48 4.01 -3.31
N SER A 124 8.49 4.86 -3.12
CA SER A 124 9.61 4.61 -2.21
C SER A 124 9.14 4.52 -0.75
N ASP A 125 8.37 5.50 -0.27
CA ASP A 125 7.80 5.53 1.09
C ASP A 125 6.99 4.26 1.38
N LEU A 126 6.12 3.85 0.44
CA LEU A 126 5.31 2.64 0.57
C LEU A 126 6.18 1.38 0.67
N ALA A 127 7.23 1.27 -0.14
CA ALA A 127 8.14 0.13 -0.08
C ALA A 127 8.86 0.05 1.27
N TYR A 128 9.32 1.19 1.81
CA TYR A 128 9.95 1.23 3.13
C TYR A 128 8.97 0.95 4.26
N ALA A 129 7.76 1.52 4.20
CA ALA A 129 6.71 1.27 5.18
C ALA A 129 6.29 -0.20 5.22
N LEU A 130 6.12 -0.83 4.05
CA LEU A 130 5.84 -2.27 3.95
C LEU A 130 7.01 -3.11 4.48
N LYS A 131 8.25 -2.72 4.16
CA LYS A 131 9.45 -3.42 4.64
C LYS A 131 9.53 -3.41 6.17
N ARG A 132 9.13 -2.32 6.83
CA ARG A 132 9.06 -2.22 8.30
C ARG A 132 8.11 -3.24 8.90
N LEU A 133 7.02 -3.57 8.21
CA LEU A 133 6.08 -4.64 8.56
C LEU A 133 6.53 -6.04 8.09
N GLY A 134 7.79 -6.18 7.65
CA GLY A 134 8.34 -7.45 7.15
C GLY A 134 7.85 -7.87 5.76
N ILE A 135 7.21 -6.97 5.01
CA ILE A 135 6.63 -7.23 3.68
C ILE A 135 7.59 -6.71 2.60
N HIS A 136 8.06 -7.60 1.72
CA HIS A 136 8.97 -7.23 0.63
C HIS A 136 8.19 -6.82 -0.62
N ALA A 137 8.09 -5.51 -0.86
CA ALA A 137 7.52 -4.97 -2.08
C ALA A 137 8.58 -4.75 -3.17
N ARG A 138 8.22 -5.01 -4.43
CA ARG A 138 9.04 -4.69 -5.61
C ARG A 138 8.49 -3.45 -6.29
N LEU A 139 9.38 -2.54 -6.69
CA LEU A 139 9.01 -1.37 -7.48
C LEU A 139 9.18 -1.66 -8.97
N ARG A 140 8.17 -1.36 -9.78
CA ARG A 140 8.23 -1.44 -11.25
C ARG A 140 7.88 -0.09 -11.86
N LYS A 141 8.72 0.42 -12.77
CA LYS A 141 8.43 1.63 -13.54
C LYS A 141 7.61 1.27 -14.78
N ARG A 142 6.51 1.97 -15.03
CA ARG A 142 5.67 1.81 -16.23
C ARG A 142 5.28 3.15 -16.84
N TRP A 143 5.45 3.27 -18.14
CA TRP A 143 4.82 4.36 -18.88
C TRP A 143 3.33 4.04 -19.09
N ARG A 144 2.43 4.97 -18.74
CA ARG A 144 1.00 4.83 -19.02
C ARG A 144 0.49 6.08 -19.70
N ARG A 145 -0.42 5.91 -20.66
CA ARG A 145 -1.17 6.98 -21.30
C ARG A 145 -2.65 6.69 -21.16
N ALA A 146 -3.41 7.66 -20.66
CA ALA A 146 -4.85 7.53 -20.63
C ALA A 146 -5.36 7.44 -22.08
N THR A 147 -6.08 6.38 -22.41
CA THR A 147 -6.62 6.14 -23.76
C THR A 147 -7.83 7.02 -24.07
N ASN A 148 -8.51 7.53 -23.05
CA ASN A 148 -9.80 8.23 -23.18
C ASN A 148 -9.70 9.75 -23.00
N THR A 149 -8.48 10.30 -22.86
CA THR A 149 -8.26 11.74 -22.68
C THR A 149 -7.01 12.18 -23.42
N ALA A 150 -6.91 13.46 -23.79
CA ALA A 150 -5.73 14.04 -24.44
C ALA A 150 -4.52 14.20 -23.48
N HIS A 151 -4.37 13.33 -22.49
CA HIS A 151 -3.19 13.31 -21.63
C HIS A 151 -1.99 12.75 -22.41
N ALA A 152 -0.84 13.43 -22.30
CA ALA A 152 0.42 13.05 -22.95
C ALA A 152 1.00 11.70 -22.48
N GLY A 153 0.39 11.10 -21.46
CA GLY A 153 0.96 9.98 -20.72
C GLY A 153 2.01 10.44 -19.72
N GLY A 154 2.46 9.50 -18.90
CA GLY A 154 3.46 9.77 -17.88
C GLY A 154 4.04 8.48 -17.31
N LEU A 155 5.10 8.66 -16.54
CA LEU A 155 5.73 7.58 -15.78
C LEU A 155 4.91 7.31 -14.51
N TYR A 156 4.65 6.04 -14.25
CA TYR A 156 4.00 5.54 -13.05
C TYR A 156 4.87 4.46 -12.41
N PHE A 157 4.66 4.24 -11.12
CA PHE A 157 5.41 3.33 -10.29
C PHE A 157 4.43 2.35 -9.66
N ASP A 158 4.60 1.06 -9.93
CA ASP A 158 3.85 0.00 -9.28
C ASP A 158 4.63 -0.49 -8.06
N VAL A 159 3.97 -0.51 -6.90
CA VAL A 159 4.42 -1.16 -5.67
C VAL A 159 3.75 -2.54 -5.62
N VAL A 160 4.55 -3.60 -5.78
CA VAL A 160 4.04 -4.96 -6.01
C VAL A 160 4.44 -5.87 -4.86
N ILE A 161 3.44 -6.47 -4.22
CA ILE A 161 3.61 -7.48 -3.17
C ILE A 161 3.19 -8.83 -3.76
N SER A 162 4.11 -9.79 -3.79
CA SER A 162 3.88 -11.12 -4.33
C SER A 162 4.61 -12.17 -3.50
N GLY A 163 4.27 -13.44 -3.70
CA GLY A 163 4.77 -14.53 -2.87
C GLY A 163 3.91 -14.76 -1.63
N GLN A 164 3.71 -16.02 -1.26
CA GLN A 164 2.75 -16.40 -0.21
C GLN A 164 3.15 -15.84 1.17
N THR A 165 4.44 -15.76 1.47
CA THR A 165 4.95 -15.23 2.75
C THR A 165 4.60 -13.75 2.92
N ASP A 166 4.94 -12.91 1.94
CA ASP A 166 4.68 -11.47 2.00
C ASP A 166 3.17 -11.16 1.90
N LEU A 167 2.42 -11.94 1.12
CA LEU A 167 0.95 -11.80 1.07
C LEU A 167 0.28 -12.15 2.40
N ARG A 168 0.75 -13.18 3.13
CA ARG A 168 0.23 -13.50 4.47
C ARG A 168 0.50 -12.38 5.46
N ARG A 169 1.73 -11.84 5.47
CA ARG A 169 2.07 -10.65 6.29
C ARG A 169 1.23 -9.44 5.92
N TYR A 170 0.96 -9.25 4.62
CA TYR A 170 0.07 -8.18 4.17
C TYR A 170 -1.34 -8.36 4.71
N VAL A 171 -1.92 -9.58 4.66
CA VAL A 171 -3.24 -9.86 5.27
C VAL A 171 -3.24 -9.58 6.77
N GLU A 172 -2.18 -9.98 7.46
CA GLU A 172 -2.05 -9.84 8.92
C GLU A 172 -1.93 -8.38 9.38
N HIS A 173 -1.05 -7.60 8.74
CA HIS A 173 -0.71 -6.26 9.22
C HIS A 173 -1.45 -5.12 8.50
N VAL A 174 -1.84 -5.31 7.23
CA VAL A 174 -2.43 -4.27 6.40
C VAL A 174 -3.86 -4.65 6.01
N GLY A 175 -4.01 -5.63 5.11
CA GLY A 175 -5.28 -6.14 4.62
C GLY A 175 -6.07 -5.11 3.79
N PHE A 176 -7.36 -5.39 3.58
CA PHE A 176 -8.31 -4.51 2.90
C PHE A 176 -9.61 -4.42 3.69
N ASP A 177 -10.14 -3.20 3.86
CA ASP A 177 -11.52 -3.03 4.32
C ASP A 177 -12.50 -3.20 3.14
N HIS A 178 -12.05 -2.89 1.91
CA HIS A 178 -12.83 -3.11 0.69
C HIS A 178 -13.15 -4.61 0.52
N PRO A 179 -14.42 -5.02 0.60
CA PRO A 179 -14.82 -6.43 0.68
C PRO A 179 -14.43 -7.22 -0.56
N GLU A 180 -14.58 -6.65 -1.76
CA GLU A 180 -14.19 -7.34 -2.99
C GLU A 180 -12.66 -7.55 -3.10
N LYS A 181 -11.86 -6.56 -2.68
CA LYS A 181 -10.38 -6.68 -2.68
C LYS A 181 -9.95 -7.72 -1.65
N ARG A 182 -10.55 -7.69 -0.45
CA ARG A 182 -10.33 -8.69 0.60
C ARG A 182 -10.67 -10.10 0.13
N ALA A 183 -11.87 -10.32 -0.42
CA ALA A 183 -12.30 -11.64 -0.91
C ALA A 183 -11.39 -12.17 -2.02
N ARG A 184 -10.94 -11.29 -2.94
CA ARG A 184 -9.95 -11.67 -3.96
C ARG A 184 -8.62 -12.09 -3.35
N LEU A 185 -8.13 -11.35 -2.35
CA LEU A 185 -6.88 -11.66 -1.67
C LEU A 185 -6.97 -12.99 -0.88
N GLU A 186 -8.06 -13.20 -0.16
CA GLU A 186 -8.34 -14.46 0.55
C GLU A 186 -8.36 -15.65 -0.41
N GLY A 187 -8.99 -15.51 -1.57
CA GLY A 187 -8.99 -16.54 -2.62
C GLY A 187 -7.58 -16.92 -3.13
N LEU A 188 -6.60 -16.01 -3.03
CA LEU A 188 -5.21 -16.28 -3.39
C LEU A 188 -4.46 -17.07 -2.31
N MET A 189 -4.87 -16.97 -1.04
CA MET A 189 -4.19 -17.65 0.08
C MET A 189 -4.39 -19.17 0.05
N HIS A 190 -5.40 -19.64 -0.69
CA HIS A 190 -5.66 -21.06 -0.90
C HIS A 190 -4.84 -21.68 -2.05
N ARG A 191 -4.09 -20.88 -2.82
CA ARG A 191 -3.25 -21.39 -3.93
C ARG A 191 -1.90 -21.90 -3.38
N ARG A 192 -1.45 -23.07 -3.86
CA ARG A 192 -0.12 -23.62 -3.50
C ARG A 192 0.99 -22.62 -3.85
N ALA A 193 1.93 -22.46 -2.91
CA ALA A 193 3.12 -21.64 -3.11
C ALA A 193 4.01 -22.23 -4.20
N ASN A 194 4.28 -21.46 -5.26
CA ASN A 194 5.39 -21.72 -6.18
C ASN A 194 6.44 -20.62 -5.97
N THR A 195 7.20 -20.70 -4.88
CA THR A 195 8.28 -19.78 -4.55
C THR A 195 9.59 -20.24 -5.20
N ASN A 196 9.66 -20.20 -6.52
CA ASN A 196 10.91 -20.43 -7.25
C ASN A 196 11.79 -19.16 -7.26
N VAL A 197 12.08 -18.62 -6.07
CA VAL A 197 12.75 -17.30 -5.93
C VAL A 197 13.99 -17.33 -5.03
N ASP A 198 14.23 -18.38 -4.25
CA ASP A 198 15.41 -18.47 -3.37
C ASP A 198 16.48 -19.40 -3.95
N VAL A 199 17.16 -18.93 -5.00
CA VAL A 199 18.45 -19.50 -5.40
C VAL A 199 19.51 -18.44 -5.21
N VAL A 200 20.17 -18.47 -4.05
CA VAL A 200 21.45 -17.79 -3.90
C VAL A 200 22.44 -18.52 -4.81
N ALA A 201 23.04 -17.81 -5.76
CA ALA A 201 24.07 -18.36 -6.62
C ALA A 201 25.35 -18.60 -5.80
N LEU A 202 25.34 -19.65 -4.99
CA LEU A 202 26.53 -20.19 -4.37
C LEU A 202 27.23 -21.09 -5.39
N ASP A 203 28.55 -20.96 -5.48
CA ASP A 203 29.36 -21.93 -6.21
C ASP A 203 29.06 -23.34 -5.65
N PRO A 204 28.61 -24.29 -6.50
CA PRO A 204 28.26 -25.64 -6.06
C PRO A 204 29.41 -26.39 -5.40
N ALA A 205 30.66 -26.09 -5.77
CA ALA A 205 31.84 -26.71 -5.16
C ALA A 205 32.03 -26.20 -3.73
N THR A 206 31.91 -24.89 -3.51
CA THR A 206 31.97 -24.25 -2.19
C THR A 206 30.87 -24.75 -1.25
N LEU A 207 29.61 -24.80 -1.71
CA LEU A 207 28.50 -25.32 -0.89
C LEU A 207 28.68 -26.81 -0.58
N ARG A 208 29.22 -27.59 -1.53
CA ARG A 208 29.54 -29.00 -1.31
C ARG A 208 30.65 -29.17 -0.27
N ALA A 209 31.71 -28.37 -0.33
CA ALA A 209 32.83 -28.43 0.61
C ALA A 209 32.35 -28.12 2.03
N LEU A 210 31.66 -26.99 2.23
CA LEU A 210 31.11 -26.60 3.53
C LEU A 210 30.18 -27.66 4.10
N ARG A 211 29.26 -28.20 3.27
CA ARG A 211 28.33 -29.23 3.70
C ARG A 211 29.04 -30.52 4.16
N VAL A 212 30.10 -30.93 3.47
CA VAL A 212 30.88 -32.13 3.83
C VAL A 212 31.68 -31.89 5.10
N ASP A 213 32.30 -30.72 5.23
CA ASP A 213 33.11 -30.33 6.38
C ASP A 213 32.30 -30.37 7.70
N VAL A 214 31.05 -29.89 7.67
CA VAL A 214 30.15 -29.95 8.83
C VAL A 214 29.39 -31.28 8.96
N GLY A 215 29.75 -32.31 8.19
CA GLY A 215 29.15 -33.65 8.27
C GLY A 215 27.67 -33.75 7.82
N LEU A 216 27.15 -32.72 7.13
CA LEU A 216 25.75 -32.70 6.71
C LEU A 216 25.52 -33.49 5.42
N SER A 217 24.51 -34.36 5.40
CA SER A 217 24.07 -34.98 4.13
C SER A 217 23.25 -33.99 3.30
N ARG A 218 23.16 -34.19 1.98
CA ARG A 218 22.27 -33.38 1.11
C ARG A 218 20.81 -33.39 1.60
N ARG A 219 20.34 -34.54 2.11
CA ARG A 219 18.99 -34.70 2.67
C ARG A 219 18.81 -33.95 4.00
N ALA A 220 19.84 -33.93 4.85
CA ALA A 220 19.81 -33.18 6.10
C ALA A 220 19.80 -31.67 5.84
N LEU A 221 20.64 -31.19 4.91
CA LEU A 221 20.65 -29.78 4.52
C LEU A 221 19.31 -29.33 3.93
N ALA A 222 18.70 -30.14 3.05
CA ALA A 222 17.41 -29.82 2.45
C ALA A 222 16.26 -29.75 3.48
N ARG A 223 16.34 -30.51 4.58
CA ARG A 223 15.38 -30.43 5.70
C ARG A 223 15.57 -29.20 6.58
N LEU A 224 16.78 -28.64 6.64
CA LEU A 224 17.07 -27.42 7.39
C LEU A 224 16.66 -26.15 6.64
N SER A 225 16.54 -26.22 5.31
CA SER A 225 16.18 -25.11 4.42
C SER A 225 14.71 -25.11 3.99
N GLY A 226 13.86 -25.97 4.58
CA GLY A 226 12.45 -26.16 4.23
C GLY A 226 11.51 -25.78 5.36
#